data_AF-A0AAW7LNZ9-F1
#
_entry.id   AF-A0AAW7LNZ9-F1
#
_cell.length_a   1.000
_cell.length_b   1.000
_cell.length_c   1.000
_cell.angle_alpha   90.00
_cell.angle_beta   90.00
_cell.angle_gamma   90.00
#
_symmetry.space_group_name_H-M   'P 1'
#
loop_
_entity.id
_entity.type
_entity.pdbx_description
1 polymer ?
#
loop_
_entity_poly.entity_id
_entity_poly.type
_entity_poly.pdbx_seq_one_letter_code
_entity_poly.pdbx_strand_id
1 'polypeptide(L)' 'MIMGRFGFGSKKKHEEPVEETPIVDDSSSDDDWDDDDSEDESLSVYDAAFIWMSNGKDEDYTFGYTEEELEAAL' A
#
# COMPACT_ATOMS: atom_id res chain seq x y z
N MET A 1 -24.69 10.44 51.06
CA MET A 1 -24.09 10.38 49.70
C MET A 1 -22.86 11.29 49.72
N ILE A 2 -21.63 10.98 49.32
CA ILE A 2 -21.03 9.97 48.44
C ILE A 2 -19.67 9.53 49.04
N MET A 3 -19.35 8.23 48.89
CA MET A 3 -18.09 7.57 49.27
C MET A 3 -16.98 7.93 48.26
N GLY A 4 -15.86 8.50 48.71
CA GLY A 4 -14.69 8.78 47.86
C GLY A 4 -13.54 7.81 48.14
N ARG A 5 -13.35 6.83 47.25
CA ARG A 5 -12.27 5.82 47.27
C ARG A 5 -10.98 6.36 46.62
N PHE A 6 -9.85 5.97 47.21
CA PHE A 6 -8.58 5.56 46.58
C PHE A 6 -7.90 6.49 45.55
N GLY A 7 -6.70 6.94 45.88
CA GLY A 7 -5.72 7.48 44.92
C GLY A 7 -4.30 7.11 45.34
N PHE A 8 -3.87 5.89 45.05
CA PHE A 8 -2.51 5.41 45.30
C PHE A 8 -1.60 5.87 44.15
N GLY A 9 -0.69 6.81 44.44
CA GLY A 9 0.19 7.44 43.46
C GLY A 9 1.25 6.49 42.90
N SER A 10 1.31 6.38 41.57
CA SER A 10 2.34 5.64 40.85
C SER A 10 3.42 6.61 40.35
N LYS A 11 4.63 6.43 40.90
CA LYS A 11 5.89 6.18 40.15
C LYS A 11 6.44 7.23 39.17
N LYS A 12 7.64 7.69 39.57
CA LYS A 12 8.90 7.82 38.80
C LYS A 12 9.11 9.10 37.97
N LYS A 13 10.24 9.73 38.28
CA LYS A 13 10.88 10.80 37.53
C LYS A 13 11.61 10.21 36.32
N HIS A 14 11.60 10.92 35.20
CA HIS A 14 12.66 10.87 34.20
C HIS A 14 12.87 12.32 33.77
N GLU A 15 14.04 12.84 34.13
CA GLU A 15 14.58 14.10 33.64
C GLU A 15 15.62 13.71 32.60
N GLU A 16 15.39 14.06 31.35
CA GLU A 16 16.40 13.95 30.29
C GLU A 16 16.58 15.37 29.73
N PRO A 17 17.81 15.91 29.69
CA PRO A 17 18.08 17.22 29.10
C PRO A 17 17.94 17.15 27.58
N VAL A 18 17.14 18.05 27.00
CA VAL A 18 17.01 18.19 25.56
C VAL A 18 18.18 19.00 25.02
N GLU A 19 19.13 18.32 24.39
CA GLU A 19 20.20 18.93 23.62
C GLU A 19 19.59 19.44 22.29
N GLU A 20 19.39 20.75 22.16
CA GLU A 20 18.84 21.33 20.93
C GLU A 20 19.90 21.36 19.82
N THR A 21 19.76 20.45 18.86
CA THR A 21 20.48 20.50 17.59
C THR A 21 19.67 21.35 16.59
N PRO A 22 20.31 22.28 15.83
CA PRO A 22 19.59 23.09 14.85
C PRO A 22 19.11 22.21 13.70
N ILE A 23 17.79 22.08 13.58
CA ILE A 23 17.13 21.44 12.43
C ILE A 23 17.32 22.32 11.19
N VAL A 24 18.24 21.93 10.31
CA VAL A 24 18.28 22.44 8.93
C VAL A 24 17.26 21.62 8.13
N ASP A 25 16.12 22.25 7.81
CA ASP A 25 15.12 21.71 6.89
C ASP A 25 15.61 21.95 5.46
N ASP A 26 16.47 21.06 4.97
CA ASP A 26 16.86 20.98 3.55
C ASP A 26 16.13 19.79 2.92
N SER A 27 14.82 19.95 2.72
CA SER A 27 14.04 19.02 1.92
C SER A 27 13.94 19.56 0.49
N SER A 28 15.01 19.39 -0.29
CA SER A 28 14.89 19.40 -1.74
C SER A 28 14.50 18.00 -2.19
N SER A 29 13.19 17.71 -2.12
CA SER A 29 12.61 16.50 -2.69
C SER A 29 12.52 16.70 -4.21
N ASP A 30 13.63 16.42 -4.90
CA ASP A 30 13.63 16.25 -6.35
C ASP A 30 13.12 14.83 -6.62
N ASP A 31 11.79 14.70 -6.59
CA ASP A 31 11.11 13.47 -6.93
C ASP A 31 10.67 13.55 -8.39
N ASP A 32 11.65 13.34 -9.27
CA ASP A 32 11.43 13.02 -10.67
C ASP A 32 10.88 11.58 -10.71
N TRP A 33 9.59 11.44 -10.39
CA TRP A 33 8.83 10.23 -10.70
C TRP A 33 8.77 10.14 -12.23
N ASP A 34 9.77 9.47 -12.80
CA ASP A 34 9.75 8.97 -14.16
C ASP A 34 8.52 8.04 -14.27
N ASP A 35 7.42 8.61 -14.75
CA ASP A 35 6.11 7.98 -15.00
C ASP A 35 6.20 7.05 -16.23
N ASP A 36 7.18 6.15 -16.22
CA ASP A 36 7.38 5.09 -17.21
C ASP A 36 6.87 3.73 -16.65
N ASP A 37 5.85 3.76 -15.81
CA ASP A 37 5.19 2.56 -15.24
C ASP A 37 3.79 2.36 -15.85
N SER A 38 3.57 2.85 -17.08
CA SER A 38 2.28 2.71 -17.79
C SER A 38 2.00 1.28 -18.28
N GLU A 39 2.95 0.35 -18.09
CA GLU A 39 2.84 -1.04 -18.55
C GLU A 39 2.54 -2.03 -17.41
N ASP A 40 2.83 -1.70 -16.16
CA ASP A 40 2.66 -2.58 -14.98
C ASP A 40 1.22 -2.65 -14.44
N GLU A 41 0.38 -1.66 -14.75
CA GLU A 41 -1.05 -1.71 -14.41
C GLU A 41 -1.88 -2.54 -15.42
N SER A 42 -1.27 -2.96 -16.53
CA SER A 42 -1.91 -3.76 -17.58
C SER A 42 -1.58 -5.24 -17.46
N LEU A 43 -2.60 -6.12 -17.42
CA LEU A 43 -2.38 -7.56 -17.40
C LEU A 43 -1.90 -8.05 -18.76
N SER A 44 -0.83 -8.85 -18.77
CA SER A 44 -0.39 -9.57 -19.96
C SER A 44 -1.48 -10.54 -20.44
N VAL A 45 -1.50 -10.88 -21.74
CA VAL A 45 -2.45 -11.86 -22.30
C VAL A 45 -2.36 -13.20 -21.56
N TYR A 46 -1.16 -13.61 -21.16
CA TYR A 46 -0.93 -14.86 -20.43
C TYR A 46 -1.57 -14.84 -19.04
N ASP A 47 -1.37 -13.75 -18.28
CA ASP A 47 -1.96 -13.61 -16.94
C ASP A 47 -3.48 -13.47 -17.03
N ALA A 48 -3.97 -12.68 -17.99
CA ALA A 48 -5.39 -12.55 -18.28
C ALA A 48 -6.01 -13.91 -18.63
N ALA A 49 -5.37 -14.72 -19.48
CA ALA A 49 -5.85 -16.05 -19.87
C ALA A 49 -5.90 -17.02 -18.68
N PHE A 50 -4.90 -16.97 -17.79
CA PHE A 50 -4.86 -17.82 -16.60
C PHE A 50 -5.96 -17.49 -15.60
N ILE A 51 -6.23 -16.19 -15.39
CA ILE A 51 -7.33 -15.71 -14.55
C ILE A 51 -8.68 -16.06 -15.20
N TRP A 52 -8.82 -15.82 -16.51
CA TRP A 52 -10.03 -16.16 -17.28
C TRP A 52 -10.36 -17.66 -17.19
N MET A 53 -9.38 -18.54 -17.42
CA MET A 53 -9.55 -19.98 -17.30
C MET A 53 -9.90 -20.41 -15.87
N SER A 54 -9.30 -19.77 -14.87
CA SER A 54 -9.59 -20.05 -13.45
C SER A 54 -11.01 -19.61 -13.03
N ASN A 55 -11.58 -18.60 -13.70
CA ASN A 55 -12.95 -18.14 -13.50
C ASN A 55 -13.99 -18.87 -14.37
N GLY A 56 -13.56 -19.89 -15.12
CA GLY A 56 -14.47 -20.70 -15.94
C GLY A 56 -14.73 -20.13 -17.34
N LYS A 57 -13.78 -19.35 -17.87
CA LYS A 57 -13.87 -18.68 -19.17
C LYS A 57 -15.02 -17.68 -19.26
N ASP A 58 -15.16 -16.87 -18.22
CA ASP A 58 -16.22 -15.88 -18.08
C ASP A 58 -15.93 -14.62 -18.91
N GLU A 59 -16.94 -14.07 -19.61
CA GLU A 59 -16.81 -12.92 -20.52
C GLU A 59 -16.37 -11.63 -19.81
N ASP A 60 -16.71 -11.48 -18.53
CA ASP A 60 -16.33 -10.31 -17.72
C ASP A 60 -14.85 -10.36 -17.30
N TYR A 61 -14.18 -11.50 -17.42
CA TYR A 61 -12.77 -11.71 -17.07
C TYR A 61 -11.85 -11.76 -18.28
N THR A 62 -12.26 -11.15 -19.38
CA THR A 62 -11.45 -11.06 -20.61
C THR A 62 -10.39 -9.96 -20.54
N PHE A 63 -10.44 -9.07 -19.54
CA PHE A 63 -9.46 -7.99 -19.31
C PHE A 63 -9.17 -7.13 -20.55
N GLY A 64 -10.12 -7.05 -21.48
CA GLY A 64 -9.98 -6.31 -22.74
C GLY A 64 -9.43 -7.10 -23.93
N TYR A 65 -9.11 -8.39 -23.75
CA TYR A 65 -8.70 -9.30 -24.81
C TYR A 65 -9.88 -10.09 -25.38
N THR A 66 -9.73 -10.65 -26.57
CA THR A 66 -10.72 -11.56 -27.15
C THR A 66 -10.59 -12.96 -26.58
N GLU A 67 -11.69 -13.73 -26.57
CA GLU A 67 -11.64 -15.15 -26.16
C GLU A 67 -10.61 -15.95 -26.98
N GLU A 68 -10.45 -15.61 -28.26
CA GLU A 68 -9.49 -16.25 -29.17
C GLU A 68 -8.03 -15.97 -28.76
N GLU A 69 -7.71 -14.74 -28.33
CA GLU A 69 -6.39 -14.38 -27.83
C GLU A 69 -6.07 -15.07 -26.51
N LEU A 70 -7.05 -15.17 -25.62
CA LEU A 70 -6.91 -15.85 -24.34
C LEU A 70 -6.78 -17.37 -24.52
N GLU A 71 -7.54 -17.98 -25.43
CA GLU A 71 -7.38 -19.40 -25.79
C GLU A 71 -6.05 -19.70 -26.47
N ALA A 72 -5.52 -18.78 -27.28
CA ALA A 72 -4.22 -18.93 -27.90
C ALA A 72 -3.06 -18.84 -26.89
N ALA A 73 -3.29 -18.23 -25.73
CA ALA A 73 -2.30 -18.08 -24.66
C ALA A 73 -2.31 -19.24 -23.64
N LEU A 74 -3.32 -20.12 -23.64
CA LEU A 74 -3.43 -21.32 -22.79
C LEU A 74 -2.64 -22.52 -23.36
#